data_AF-A0A7V9GE89-F1
#
_entry.id   AF-A0A7V9GE89-F1
#
_cell.length_a   1.000
_cell.length_b   1.000
_cell.length_c   1.000
_cell.angle_alpha   90.00
_cell.angle_beta   90.00
_cell.angle_gamma   90.00
#
_symmetry.space_group_name_H-M   'P 1'
#
loop_
_entity.id
_entity.type
_entity.pdbx_description
1 polymer ?
#
loop_
_entity_poly.entity_id
_entity_poly.type
_entity_poly.pdbx_seq_one_letter_code
_entity_poly.pdbx_strand_id
1 'polypeptide(L)'
;MSKKAILIIFLILLTVFAASAQTPQATPPPNQPTTPPTQQQTEIQQQNNNQTQRNNQQNQTTNPNQTPPPVTAPIQPQTPGVTPSGQISNPSTVIQQSPTQNVGNSGVAPAVLPDDPPPIAPNFEAPIRPLPSAERVGVDMMNQLPLTLEEAVTMALQNSNDIDTTRNDVQVAEFNLRAARGIYDPNIVSENYYESATTPTASTIGGATNGSVTQNRFFNSAGASGFSPYAGGTYSADFNSSRLTTSNSNATLNPQFPSALTFSYIQPLFRGRRFDNNRRQIEIAKKNLSLTDAQFRQRAIEVIAQVERSYWDLAYALRNLQVQIDAVKQARQQLESNQRLVSKGVLAPIDIIAANTQITTFEQSVYTAQEDVTRAENTVKTLMLPDRTAAEWS
;
A
#
# COMPACT_ATOMS: atom_id res chain seq x y z
N MET A 1 29.08 -29.63 -32.75
CA MET A 1 29.43 -30.37 -33.99
C MET A 1 29.00 -31.82 -33.78
N SER A 2 28.20 -32.56 -34.54
CA SER A 2 27.65 -32.55 -35.91
C SER A 2 26.38 -33.43 -35.82
N LYS A 3 25.16 -32.97 -36.15
CA LYS A 3 24.51 -32.85 -37.48
C LYS A 3 24.15 -34.20 -38.18
N LYS A 4 22.84 -34.28 -38.50
CA LYS A 4 22.15 -34.98 -39.63
C LYS A 4 21.79 -36.46 -39.42
N ALA A 5 20.72 -37.04 -39.99
CA ALA A 5 19.50 -36.62 -40.67
C ALA A 5 18.87 -37.92 -41.23
N ILE A 6 17.60 -38.23 -41.00
CA ILE A 6 16.83 -39.27 -41.72
C ILE A 6 15.40 -38.72 -41.86
N LEU A 7 15.05 -38.08 -42.96
CA LEU A 7 14.62 -38.57 -44.27
C LEU A 7 13.09 -38.76 -44.34
N ILE A 8 12.51 -37.89 -45.16
CA ILE A 8 11.13 -37.74 -45.61
C ILE A 8 10.71 -38.97 -46.44
N ILE A 9 9.53 -39.53 -46.16
CA ILE A 9 8.76 -40.30 -47.13
C ILE A 9 7.35 -39.71 -47.20
N PHE A 10 7.09 -39.06 -48.34
CA PHE A 10 5.78 -38.67 -48.84
C PHE A 10 5.13 -39.93 -49.43
N LEU A 11 3.98 -40.36 -48.91
CA LEU A 11 3.10 -41.27 -49.64
C LEU A 11 1.67 -40.72 -49.59
N ILE A 12 1.20 -40.32 -50.76
CA ILE A 12 -0.19 -40.03 -51.08
C ILE A 12 -0.94 -41.37 -51.00
N LEU A 13 -1.91 -41.49 -50.08
CA LEU A 13 -2.97 -42.48 -50.20
C LEU A 13 -4.31 -41.78 -50.02
N LEU A 14 -4.95 -41.52 -51.16
CA LEU A 14 -6.35 -41.15 -51.27
C LEU A 14 -7.17 -42.43 -51.08
N THR A 15 -7.77 -42.64 -49.92
CA THR A 15 -8.77 -43.71 -49.73
C THR A 15 -10.11 -43.11 -49.32
N VAL A 16 -11.01 -43.13 -50.29
CA VAL A 16 -12.46 -42.96 -50.15
C VAL A 16 -12.97 -44.08 -49.23
N PHE A 17 -13.59 -43.73 -48.11
CA PHE A 17 -14.41 -44.67 -47.35
C PHE A 17 -15.88 -44.31 -47.50
N ALA A 18 -16.62 -45.30 -48.01
CA ALA A 18 -18.03 -45.28 -48.30
C ALA A 18 -18.86 -45.15 -47.01
N ALA A 19 -19.88 -44.31 -47.08
CA ALA A 19 -20.93 -44.20 -46.08
C ALA A 19 -21.84 -45.44 -46.15
N SER A 20 -21.99 -46.15 -45.04
CA SER A 20 -23.07 -47.13 -44.85
C SER A 20 -24.24 -46.46 -44.14
N ALA A 21 -25.37 -46.38 -44.84
CA ALA A 21 -26.65 -45.88 -44.35
C ALA A 21 -27.26 -46.84 -43.30
N GLN A 22 -27.91 -46.27 -42.29
CA GLN A 22 -28.82 -46.99 -41.39
C GLN A 22 -30.15 -46.21 -41.34
N THR A 23 -31.24 -46.97 -41.42
CA THR A 23 -32.63 -46.60 -41.73
C THR A 23 -33.35 -45.73 -40.68
N PRO A 24 -34.43 -44.99 -41.07
CA PRO A 24 -35.13 -44.03 -40.22
C PRO A 24 -36.38 -44.59 -39.52
N GLN A 25 -36.64 -44.16 -38.28
CA GLN A 25 -37.92 -44.22 -37.54
C GLN A 25 -37.84 -43.16 -36.42
N ALA A 26 -38.86 -42.43 -35.96
CA ALA A 26 -40.19 -42.02 -36.44
C ALA A 26 -40.63 -40.85 -35.51
N THR A 27 -41.23 -39.78 -36.04
CA THR A 27 -41.97 -38.71 -35.30
C THR A 27 -43.48 -38.98 -35.40
N PRO A 28 -44.32 -38.67 -34.39
CA PRO A 28 -45.03 -37.35 -34.27
C PRO A 28 -45.57 -37.03 -32.82
N PRO A 29 -46.52 -36.08 -32.52
CA PRO A 29 -47.01 -34.82 -33.13
C PRO A 29 -47.03 -33.57 -32.14
N PRO A 30 -47.58 -32.37 -32.52
CA PRO A 30 -47.29 -31.05 -31.91
C PRO A 30 -48.42 -30.32 -31.11
N ASN A 31 -48.10 -29.13 -30.56
CA ASN A 31 -48.93 -28.00 -29.98
C ASN A 31 -49.29 -28.09 -28.47
N GLN A 32 -49.30 -27.06 -27.59
CA GLN A 32 -49.14 -25.58 -27.60
C GLN A 32 -48.94 -25.05 -26.12
N PRO A 33 -49.01 -23.73 -25.76
CA PRO A 33 -48.08 -23.05 -24.84
C PRO A 33 -48.55 -22.89 -23.37
N THR A 34 -47.62 -22.76 -22.40
CA THR A 34 -47.91 -22.18 -21.07
C THR A 34 -46.72 -21.43 -20.45
N THR A 35 -47.06 -20.29 -19.86
CA THR A 35 -46.32 -19.26 -19.10
C THR A 35 -45.40 -19.75 -17.95
N PRO A 36 -44.44 -18.91 -17.47
CA PRO A 36 -43.54 -19.25 -16.37
C PRO A 36 -44.12 -18.90 -14.98
N PRO A 37 -43.82 -19.64 -13.91
CA PRO A 37 -43.94 -19.14 -12.54
C PRO A 37 -42.58 -18.71 -11.99
N THR A 38 -42.46 -17.40 -11.81
CA THR A 38 -41.55 -16.73 -10.89
C THR A 38 -41.98 -17.05 -9.46
N GLN A 39 -41.15 -17.74 -8.67
CA GLN A 39 -41.11 -17.68 -7.19
C GLN A 39 -40.09 -18.70 -6.65
N GLN A 40 -38.82 -18.29 -6.51
CA GLN A 40 -37.87 -18.90 -5.55
C GLN A 40 -36.54 -18.11 -5.41
N GLN A 41 -36.57 -16.78 -5.55
CA GLN A 41 -35.35 -15.96 -5.39
C GLN A 41 -35.42 -14.86 -4.32
N THR A 42 -36.46 -14.83 -3.48
CA THR A 42 -36.63 -13.74 -2.51
C THR A 42 -36.16 -14.06 -1.08
N GLU A 43 -35.77 -15.30 -0.75
CA GLU A 43 -35.45 -15.66 0.65
C GLU A 43 -33.96 -15.66 1.03
N ILE A 44 -33.03 -15.56 0.08
CA ILE A 44 -31.58 -15.61 0.40
C ILE A 44 -30.98 -14.21 0.66
N GLN A 45 -31.65 -13.12 0.30
CA GLN A 45 -31.12 -11.75 0.52
C GLN A 45 -31.51 -11.08 1.85
N GLN A 46 -32.44 -11.65 2.64
CA GLN A 46 -32.84 -11.04 3.92
C GLN A 46 -32.07 -11.55 5.15
N GLN A 47 -31.38 -12.69 5.09
CA GLN A 47 -30.62 -13.20 6.24
C GLN A 47 -29.24 -12.54 6.40
N ASN A 48 -28.59 -12.09 5.33
CA ASN A 48 -27.26 -11.48 5.42
C ASN A 48 -27.29 -10.04 5.97
N ASN A 49 -28.40 -9.31 5.85
CA ASN A 49 -28.49 -7.94 6.36
C ASN A 49 -28.72 -7.85 7.88
N ASN A 50 -29.16 -8.93 8.53
CA ASN A 50 -29.44 -8.95 9.96
C ASN A 50 -28.23 -9.32 10.83
N GLN A 51 -27.13 -9.83 10.25
CA GLN A 51 -25.89 -10.09 11.01
C GLN A 51 -24.96 -8.88 11.09
N THR A 52 -24.98 -7.96 10.11
CA THR A 52 -24.13 -6.76 10.14
C THR A 52 -24.64 -5.68 11.11
N GLN A 53 -25.88 -5.77 11.61
CA GLN A 53 -26.44 -4.79 12.55
C GLN A 53 -26.31 -5.16 14.03
N ARG A 54 -25.93 -6.41 14.37
CA ARG A 54 -25.76 -6.82 15.79
C ARG A 54 -24.39 -6.48 16.38
N ASN A 55 -23.35 -6.33 15.56
CA ASN A 55 -21.98 -6.12 16.07
C ASN A 55 -21.63 -4.64 16.39
N ASN A 56 -22.52 -3.69 16.08
CA ASN A 56 -22.28 -2.27 16.35
C ASN A 56 -22.94 -1.75 17.64
N GLN A 57 -23.51 -2.63 18.49
CA GLN A 57 -24.22 -2.21 19.72
C GLN A 57 -23.53 -2.60 21.04
N GLN A 58 -22.25 -3.02 21.03
CA GLN A 58 -21.57 -3.44 22.28
C GLN A 58 -20.37 -2.62 22.73
N ASN A 59 -20.02 -1.51 22.09
CA ASN A 59 -18.99 -0.59 22.60
C ASN A 59 -19.52 0.84 22.71
N GLN A 60 -20.03 1.21 23.89
CA GLN A 60 -20.01 2.59 24.38
C GLN A 60 -20.36 2.65 25.87
N THR A 61 -19.33 2.83 26.69
CA THR A 61 -19.40 3.35 28.05
C THR A 61 -19.22 4.89 28.03
N THR A 62 -20.00 5.56 28.88
CA THR A 62 -19.74 6.84 29.57
C THR A 62 -19.76 8.21 28.83
N ASN A 63 -20.64 9.06 29.37
CA ASN A 63 -20.55 10.51 29.66
C ASN A 63 -21.35 11.51 28.76
N PRO A 64 -22.34 12.25 29.31
CA PRO A 64 -23.15 13.21 28.56
C PRO A 64 -22.69 14.66 28.79
N ASN A 65 -22.09 15.29 27.78
CA ASN A 65 -22.22 16.74 27.56
C ASN A 65 -21.62 17.11 26.19
N GLN A 66 -22.46 17.52 25.22
CA GLN A 66 -22.17 18.56 24.22
C GLN A 66 -23.28 18.67 23.16
N THR A 67 -23.72 19.90 22.97
CA THR A 67 -24.67 20.42 21.96
C THR A 67 -24.02 20.53 20.58
N PRO A 68 -24.74 20.33 19.46
CA PRO A 68 -24.16 20.46 18.11
C PRO A 68 -24.29 21.88 17.52
N PRO A 69 -23.33 22.37 16.70
CA PRO A 69 -23.50 23.58 15.90
C PRO A 69 -24.00 23.30 14.46
N PRO A 70 -24.51 24.32 13.73
CA PRO A 70 -25.24 24.14 12.48
C PRO A 70 -24.37 24.07 11.21
N VAL A 71 -24.98 23.52 10.16
CA VAL A 71 -24.47 23.18 8.82
C VAL A 71 -24.20 24.42 7.96
N THR A 72 -23.09 24.44 7.21
CA THR A 72 -22.74 25.48 6.22
C THR A 72 -22.73 24.90 4.79
N ALA A 73 -23.29 25.64 3.83
CA ALA A 73 -23.38 25.32 2.40
C ALA A 73 -22.14 25.83 1.59
N PRO A 74 -21.91 25.37 0.34
CA PRO A 74 -20.60 25.47 -0.32
C PRO A 74 -20.38 26.75 -1.16
N ILE A 75 -19.11 27.13 -1.36
CA ILE A 75 -18.62 28.28 -2.14
C ILE A 75 -17.96 27.78 -3.45
N GLN A 76 -18.15 28.51 -4.56
CA GLN A 76 -17.47 28.35 -5.85
C GLN A 76 -16.65 29.62 -6.24
N PRO A 77 -15.67 29.51 -7.18
CA PRO A 77 -14.43 30.32 -7.21
C PRO A 77 -14.45 31.60 -8.06
N GLN A 78 -13.53 32.54 -7.79
CA GLN A 78 -13.32 33.79 -8.55
C GLN A 78 -11.97 33.81 -9.33
N THR A 79 -11.99 34.46 -10.50
CA THR A 79 -10.81 34.90 -11.29
C THR A 79 -10.89 36.41 -11.61
N PRO A 80 -9.76 37.10 -11.92
CA PRO A 80 -9.61 38.55 -11.71
C PRO A 80 -9.71 39.44 -12.98
N GLY A 81 -10.06 40.72 -12.82
CA GLY A 81 -10.04 41.72 -13.91
C GLY A 81 -10.15 43.22 -13.50
N VAL A 82 -9.05 43.94 -13.71
CA VAL A 82 -8.82 45.32 -14.27
C VAL A 82 -9.67 46.56 -13.87
N THR A 83 -8.96 47.65 -13.49
CA THR A 83 -9.33 49.09 -13.28
C THR A 83 -9.40 49.88 -14.63
N PRO A 84 -9.71 51.23 -14.78
CA PRO A 84 -9.39 52.40 -13.90
C PRO A 84 -10.34 53.65 -13.90
N SER A 85 -9.91 54.72 -13.17
CA SER A 85 -10.25 56.20 -13.23
C SER A 85 -11.06 56.76 -12.04
N GLY A 86 -10.75 57.87 -11.33
CA GLY A 86 -9.68 58.88 -11.40
C GLY A 86 -9.57 59.77 -10.11
N GLN A 87 -8.37 60.38 -9.92
CA GLN A 87 -7.95 61.72 -9.39
C GLN A 87 -8.82 62.50 -8.34
N ILE A 88 -8.36 63.28 -7.32
CA ILE A 88 -7.12 63.85 -6.68
C ILE A 88 -7.60 64.32 -5.26
N SER A 89 -6.90 64.11 -4.12
CA SER A 89 -6.06 65.11 -3.37
C SER A 89 -5.67 64.56 -1.96
N ASN A 90 -4.49 64.95 -1.45
CA ASN A 90 -3.94 64.68 -0.09
C ASN A 90 -4.25 65.88 0.87
N PRO A 91 -3.97 65.90 2.21
CA PRO A 91 -3.15 64.97 3.03
C PRO A 91 -3.68 64.61 4.45
N SER A 92 -3.02 63.63 5.10
CA SER A 92 -2.82 63.42 6.55
C SER A 92 -4.00 63.50 7.54
N THR A 93 -4.36 62.38 8.18
CA THR A 93 -4.52 62.23 9.66
C THR A 93 -4.60 60.73 10.00
N VAL A 94 -3.70 60.24 10.85
CA VAL A 94 -3.75 58.91 11.46
C VAL A 94 -4.71 59.00 12.66
N ILE A 95 -5.76 58.18 12.69
CA ILE A 95 -6.56 57.96 13.90
C ILE A 95 -6.59 56.46 14.20
N GLN A 96 -6.01 56.14 15.34
CA GLN A 96 -5.93 54.87 16.04
C GLN A 96 -7.32 54.45 16.53
N GLN A 97 -7.78 53.24 16.21
CA GLN A 97 -8.99 52.65 16.78
C GLN A 97 -8.62 51.49 17.71
N SER A 98 -9.05 51.62 18.97
CA SER A 98 -9.00 50.60 20.02
C SER A 98 -10.09 49.54 19.79
N PRO A 99 -9.85 48.24 20.02
CA PRO A 99 -10.89 47.24 19.93
C PRO A 99 -11.67 47.13 21.25
N THR A 100 -12.96 47.46 21.24
CA THR A 100 -13.91 47.07 22.30
C THR A 100 -14.46 45.66 22.04
N GLN A 101 -14.40 44.87 23.10
CA GLN A 101 -14.71 43.45 23.21
C GLN A 101 -16.17 43.08 22.92
N ASN A 102 -16.37 41.78 22.61
CA ASN A 102 -17.58 41.08 23.04
C ASN A 102 -17.25 39.61 23.39
N VAL A 103 -17.04 39.32 24.68
CA VAL A 103 -17.17 37.97 25.25
C VAL A 103 -17.87 38.05 26.61
N GLY A 104 -18.74 37.07 26.85
CA GLY A 104 -19.75 36.98 27.89
C GLY A 104 -19.34 37.32 29.33
N ASN A 105 -20.31 37.96 29.99
CA ASN A 105 -20.47 38.16 31.43
C ASN A 105 -20.16 36.91 32.27
N SER A 106 -19.13 36.99 33.10
CA SER A 106 -19.00 36.26 34.37
C SER A 106 -18.45 37.26 35.38
N GLY A 107 -19.29 37.61 36.36
CA GLY A 107 -19.08 38.71 37.30
C GLY A 107 -17.93 38.48 38.29
N VAL A 108 -16.70 38.52 37.80
CA VAL A 108 -15.51 38.81 38.60
C VAL A 108 -14.91 40.07 38.01
N ALA A 109 -14.90 41.15 38.80
CA ALA A 109 -14.23 42.38 38.38
C ALA A 109 -12.77 42.04 37.98
N PRO A 110 -12.27 42.55 36.84
CA PRO A 110 -10.86 42.40 36.51
C PRO A 110 -10.03 42.88 37.70
N ALA A 111 -9.07 42.08 38.17
CA ALA A 111 -8.10 42.56 39.12
C ALA A 111 -7.42 43.79 38.52
N VAL A 112 -7.57 44.95 39.18
CA VAL A 112 -6.87 46.18 38.82
C VAL A 112 -5.39 45.89 39.04
N LEU A 113 -4.68 45.57 37.96
CA LEU A 113 -3.23 45.56 37.96
C LEU A 113 -2.78 47.01 38.21
N PRO A 114 -1.84 47.26 39.12
CA PRO A 114 -1.23 48.58 39.25
C PRO A 114 -0.74 49.08 37.88
N ASP A 115 -1.07 50.31 37.51
CA ASP A 115 -0.64 50.95 36.25
C ASP A 115 0.87 51.21 36.20
N ASP A 116 1.55 51.13 37.36
CA ASP A 116 2.99 51.26 37.46
C ASP A 116 3.65 49.87 37.31
N PRO A 117 4.56 49.66 36.34
CA PRO A 117 5.37 48.46 36.32
C PRO A 117 6.10 48.34 37.67
N PRO A 118 6.18 47.14 38.27
CA PRO A 118 6.83 46.96 39.56
C PRO A 118 8.23 47.58 39.50
N PRO A 119 8.64 48.38 40.50
CA PRO A 119 9.92 49.03 40.48
C PRO A 119 11.02 47.98 40.31
N ILE A 120 11.83 48.13 39.26
CA ILE A 120 13.03 47.33 39.08
C ILE A 120 13.84 47.49 40.37
N ALA A 121 14.13 46.38 41.05
CA ALA A 121 14.83 46.44 42.32
C ALA A 121 16.12 47.26 42.14
N PRO A 122 16.45 48.23 43.03
CA PRO A 122 17.51 49.21 42.80
C PRO A 122 18.90 48.64 42.49
N ASN A 123 19.11 47.33 42.70
CA ASN A 123 20.37 46.60 42.47
C ASN A 123 20.14 45.28 41.71
N PHE A 124 19.12 45.16 40.86
CA PHE A 124 18.93 43.93 40.07
C PHE A 124 19.95 43.87 38.92
N GLU A 125 20.98 43.06 39.12
CA GLU A 125 21.89 42.63 38.05
C GLU A 125 21.52 41.22 37.63
N ALA A 126 21.15 41.04 36.36
CA ALA A 126 21.02 39.69 35.82
C ALA A 126 22.42 39.04 35.83
N PRO A 127 22.60 37.87 36.46
CA PRO A 127 23.89 37.20 36.47
C PRO A 127 24.34 36.94 35.03
N ILE A 128 25.61 37.25 34.74
CA ILE A 128 26.21 37.00 33.43
C ILE A 128 26.16 35.50 33.18
N ARG A 129 25.25 35.07 32.30
CA ARG A 129 25.17 33.66 31.92
C ARG A 129 26.37 33.32 31.05
N PRO A 130 27.06 32.20 31.31
CA PRO A 130 28.07 31.71 30.38
C PRO A 130 27.44 31.53 28.99
N LEU A 131 28.26 31.59 27.94
CA LEU A 131 27.76 31.35 26.58
C LEU A 131 26.96 30.03 26.58
N PRO A 132 25.83 29.96 25.85
CA PRO A 132 25.18 28.68 25.63
C PRO A 132 26.24 27.69 25.12
N SER A 133 26.43 26.59 25.85
CA SER A 133 27.38 25.56 25.44
C SER A 133 26.92 25.00 24.11
N ALA A 134 27.83 24.88 23.14
CA ALA A 134 27.56 24.20 21.88
C ALA A 134 27.30 22.69 22.07
N GLU A 135 27.50 22.18 23.30
CA GLU A 135 27.16 20.82 23.70
C GLU A 135 25.67 20.55 23.52
N ARG A 136 25.38 19.62 22.62
CA ARG A 136 24.04 19.10 22.34
C ARG A 136 23.84 17.82 23.12
N VAL A 137 22.67 17.68 23.74
CA VAL A 137 22.34 16.50 24.53
C VAL A 137 22.26 15.28 23.60
N GLY A 138 23.04 14.24 23.88
CA GLY A 138 23.01 12.99 23.14
C GLY A 138 23.77 12.98 21.80
N VAL A 139 24.69 13.94 21.58
CA VAL A 139 25.61 13.93 20.43
C VAL A 139 27.05 13.99 20.92
N ASP A 140 27.84 12.97 20.60
CA ASP A 140 29.28 13.00 20.91
C ASP A 140 30.04 13.90 19.93
N MET A 141 30.38 15.11 20.37
CA MET A 141 31.19 16.04 19.56
C MET A 141 32.63 15.58 19.35
N MET A 142 33.12 14.59 20.10
CA MET A 142 34.45 13.99 19.91
C MET A 142 34.47 12.92 18.81
N ASN A 143 33.31 12.34 18.47
CA ASN A 143 33.18 11.30 17.46
C ASN A 143 32.28 11.76 16.29
N GLN A 144 32.82 12.64 15.45
CA GLN A 144 32.10 13.15 14.28
C GLN A 144 32.32 12.24 13.07
N LEU A 145 31.22 11.81 12.44
CA LEU A 145 31.28 11.09 11.17
C LEU A 145 31.36 12.11 10.01
N PRO A 146 32.48 12.24 9.29
CA PRO A 146 32.51 13.02 8.07
C PRO A 146 31.63 12.31 7.03
N LEU A 147 30.64 13.03 6.51
CA LEU A 147 29.63 12.47 5.63
C LEU A 147 29.49 13.31 4.36
N THR A 148 29.80 12.70 3.22
CA THR A 148 29.48 13.27 1.90
C THR A 148 28.02 12.98 1.53
N LEU A 149 27.48 13.80 0.61
CA LEU A 149 26.13 13.57 0.10
C LEU A 149 25.98 12.19 -0.59
N GLU A 150 27.02 11.76 -1.31
CA GLU A 150 27.01 10.47 -2.02
C GLU A 150 27.00 9.27 -1.05
N GLU A 151 27.79 9.34 0.03
CA GLU A 151 27.76 8.34 1.10
C GLU A 151 26.41 8.32 1.81
N ALA A 152 25.80 9.50 2.02
CA ALA A 152 24.47 9.61 2.62
C ALA A 152 23.40 8.90 1.77
N VAL A 153 23.40 9.16 0.46
CA VAL A 153 22.50 8.50 -0.49
C VAL A 153 22.76 7.00 -0.55
N THR A 154 24.02 6.58 -0.56
CA THR A 154 24.40 5.16 -0.60
C THR A 154 23.89 4.41 0.62
N MET A 155 24.12 4.95 1.82
CA MET A 155 23.61 4.36 3.07
C MET A 155 22.09 4.30 3.10
N ALA A 156 21.42 5.37 2.68
CA ALA A 156 19.95 5.39 2.61
C ALA A 156 19.40 4.36 1.62
N LEU A 157 19.98 4.21 0.42
CA LEU A 157 19.54 3.20 -0.55
C LEU A 157 19.79 1.77 -0.09
N GLN A 158 20.82 1.52 0.73
CA GLN A 158 21.12 0.21 1.28
C GLN A 158 20.21 -0.18 2.43
N ASN A 159 19.80 0.79 3.26
CA ASN A 159 19.07 0.53 4.50
C ASN A 159 17.58 0.91 4.44
N SER A 160 17.10 1.50 3.34
CA SER A 160 15.71 1.94 3.23
C SER A 160 14.74 0.76 3.12
N ASN A 161 13.91 0.58 4.15
CA ASN A 161 12.82 -0.39 4.19
C ASN A 161 11.81 -0.20 3.04
N ASP A 162 11.65 1.02 2.52
CA ASP A 162 10.75 1.29 1.41
C ASP A 162 11.26 0.71 0.09
N ILE A 163 12.58 0.73 -0.12
CA ILE A 163 13.23 0.11 -1.28
C ILE A 163 13.12 -1.40 -1.20
N ASP A 164 13.30 -1.98 -0.01
CA ASP A 164 13.14 -3.42 0.17
C ASP A 164 11.69 -3.88 -0.02
N THR A 165 10.72 -3.10 0.47
CA THR A 165 9.30 -3.38 0.26
C THR A 165 8.95 -3.34 -1.23
N THR A 166 9.34 -2.29 -1.93
CA THR A 166 9.08 -2.17 -3.38
C THR A 166 9.84 -3.19 -4.21
N ARG A 167 11.03 -3.63 -3.77
CA ARG A 167 11.74 -4.76 -4.38
C ARG A 167 10.95 -6.07 -4.23
N ASN A 168 10.37 -6.31 -3.06
CA ASN A 168 9.52 -7.47 -2.84
C ASN A 168 8.27 -7.42 -3.72
N ASP A 169 7.68 -6.24 -3.94
CA ASP A 169 6.55 -6.07 -4.87
C ASP A 169 6.91 -6.48 -6.30
N VAL A 170 8.12 -6.12 -6.78
CA VAL A 170 8.63 -6.58 -8.08
C VAL A 170 8.71 -8.10 -8.13
N GLN A 171 9.26 -8.74 -7.10
CA GLN A 171 9.33 -10.21 -7.03
C GLN A 171 7.93 -10.86 -7.04
N VAL A 172 6.98 -10.28 -6.30
CA VAL A 172 5.58 -10.72 -6.33
C VAL A 172 4.99 -10.61 -7.74
N ALA A 173 5.26 -9.51 -8.45
CA ALA A 173 4.82 -9.33 -9.83
C ALA A 173 5.46 -10.37 -10.79
N GLU A 174 6.73 -10.75 -10.58
CA GLU A 174 7.38 -11.82 -11.33
C GLU A 174 6.73 -13.18 -11.07
N PHE A 175 6.42 -13.50 -9.81
CA PHE A 175 5.70 -14.72 -9.45
C PHE A 175 4.28 -14.74 -10.03
N ASN A 176 3.59 -13.60 -10.05
CA ASN A 176 2.29 -13.47 -10.69
C ASN A 176 2.38 -13.73 -12.19
N LEU A 177 3.42 -13.24 -12.87
CA LEU A 177 3.67 -13.55 -14.27
C LEU A 177 3.97 -15.03 -14.47
N ARG A 178 4.75 -15.65 -13.58
CA ARG A 178 5.02 -17.10 -13.63
C ARG A 178 3.73 -17.91 -13.44
N ALA A 179 2.90 -17.55 -12.46
CA ALA A 179 1.60 -18.17 -12.22
C ALA A 179 0.66 -18.02 -13.41
N ALA A 180 0.63 -16.84 -14.05
CA ALA A 180 -0.16 -16.63 -15.26
C ALA A 180 0.31 -17.51 -16.44
N ARG A 181 1.61 -17.82 -16.54
CA ARG A 181 2.14 -18.77 -17.54
C ARG A 181 1.79 -20.22 -17.20
N GLY A 182 1.54 -20.53 -15.92
CA GLY A 182 1.18 -21.85 -15.44
C GLY A 182 -0.13 -22.40 -16.01
N ILE A 183 -0.94 -21.57 -16.68
CA ILE A 183 -2.10 -22.05 -17.47
C ILE A 183 -1.71 -23.05 -18.57
N TYR A 184 -0.46 -23.02 -19.03
CA TYR A 184 0.06 -23.95 -20.04
C TYR A 184 0.78 -25.16 -19.42
N ASP A 185 0.91 -25.21 -18.10
CA ASP A 185 1.46 -26.38 -17.43
C ASP A 185 0.40 -27.50 -17.44
N PRO A 186 0.79 -28.76 -17.71
CA PRO A 186 -0.14 -29.87 -17.71
C PRO A 186 -0.69 -30.09 -16.29
N ASN A 187 -2.01 -30.11 -16.17
CA ASN A 187 -2.70 -30.53 -14.97
C ASN A 187 -2.77 -32.07 -14.94
N ILE A 188 -2.04 -32.67 -14.01
CA ILE A 188 -2.03 -34.12 -13.79
C ILE A 188 -2.91 -34.41 -12.58
N VAL A 189 -3.96 -35.20 -12.81
CA VAL A 189 -4.91 -35.60 -11.78
C VAL A 189 -4.91 -37.12 -11.69
N SER A 190 -4.90 -37.64 -10.48
CA SER A 190 -5.16 -39.06 -10.24
C SER A 190 -6.19 -39.19 -9.14
N GLU A 191 -7.23 -39.96 -9.42
CA GLU A 191 -8.29 -40.24 -8.49
C GLU A 191 -8.36 -41.74 -8.25
N ASN A 192 -8.22 -42.14 -6.99
CA ASN A 192 -8.25 -43.55 -6.62
C ASN A 192 -9.19 -43.68 -5.43
N TYR A 193 -10.22 -44.50 -5.57
CA TYR A 193 -11.15 -44.74 -4.48
C TYR A 193 -11.66 -46.17 -4.47
N TYR A 194 -12.02 -46.61 -3.27
CA TYR A 194 -12.78 -47.81 -3.04
C TYR A 194 -14.16 -47.43 -2.57
N GLU A 195 -15.18 -47.91 -3.27
CA GLU A 195 -16.57 -47.65 -2.96
C GLU A 195 -17.29 -48.99 -2.77
N SER A 196 -18.11 -49.09 -1.73
CA SER A 196 -19.01 -50.21 -1.51
C SER A 196 -20.42 -49.67 -1.40
N ALA A 197 -21.24 -49.94 -2.41
CA ALA A 197 -22.62 -49.50 -2.47
C ALA A 197 -23.55 -50.71 -2.31
N THR A 198 -24.32 -50.74 -1.22
CA THR A 198 -25.34 -51.76 -1.00
C THR A 198 -26.71 -51.19 -1.34
N THR A 199 -27.30 -51.68 -2.42
CA THR A 199 -28.63 -51.25 -2.88
C THR A 199 -29.66 -52.33 -2.52
N PRO A 200 -30.67 -52.04 -1.69
CA PRO A 200 -31.74 -52.99 -1.43
C PRO A 200 -32.56 -53.21 -2.71
N THR A 201 -32.99 -54.46 -2.95
CA THR A 201 -33.83 -54.79 -4.11
C THR A 201 -34.99 -55.68 -3.67
N ALA A 202 -36.20 -55.31 -4.10
CA ALA A 202 -37.44 -55.96 -3.69
C ALA A 202 -37.76 -57.25 -4.47
N SER A 203 -36.95 -57.59 -5.48
CA SER A 203 -37.22 -58.73 -6.38
C SER A 203 -36.02 -59.65 -6.50
N THR A 204 -36.30 -60.97 -6.51
CA THR A 204 -35.32 -62.03 -6.76
C THR A 204 -34.77 -62.01 -8.19
N ILE A 205 -35.50 -61.43 -9.16
CA ILE A 205 -35.01 -61.16 -10.52
C ILE A 205 -33.89 -60.10 -10.50
N GLY A 206 -33.91 -59.19 -9.52
CA GLY A 206 -32.85 -58.20 -9.29
C GLY A 206 -31.53 -58.81 -8.81
N GLY A 207 -31.49 -60.13 -8.60
CA GLY A 207 -30.27 -60.88 -8.31
C GLY A 207 -29.72 -60.71 -6.89
N ALA A 208 -30.54 -60.21 -5.96
CA ALA A 208 -30.19 -60.25 -4.54
C ALA A 208 -30.54 -61.60 -3.93
N THR A 209 -29.53 -62.27 -3.40
CA THR A 209 -29.71 -63.49 -2.60
C THR A 209 -30.26 -63.17 -1.19
N ASN A 210 -29.93 -62.00 -0.62
CA ASN A 210 -30.31 -61.58 0.73
C ASN A 210 -31.04 -60.21 0.78
N GLY A 211 -31.93 -59.93 -0.18
CA GLY A 211 -32.73 -58.68 -0.22
C GLY A 211 -31.95 -57.40 -0.55
N SER A 212 -30.64 -57.50 -0.79
CA SER A 212 -29.80 -56.40 -1.27
C SER A 212 -28.70 -56.90 -2.21
N VAL A 213 -28.24 -56.01 -3.10
CA VAL A 213 -27.09 -56.22 -3.96
C VAL A 213 -25.99 -55.28 -3.48
N THR A 214 -24.82 -55.85 -3.16
CA THR A 214 -23.64 -55.07 -2.81
C THR A 214 -22.69 -55.03 -3.99
N GLN A 215 -22.27 -53.82 -4.35
CA GLN A 215 -21.34 -53.57 -5.44
C GLN A 215 -20.10 -52.88 -4.88
N ASN A 216 -18.95 -53.53 -5.06
CA ASN A 216 -17.67 -52.96 -4.65
C ASN A 216 -16.91 -52.53 -5.90
N ARG A 217 -16.55 -51.25 -5.94
CA ARG A 217 -15.81 -50.62 -7.04
C ARG A 217 -14.47 -50.13 -6.50
N PHE A 218 -13.39 -50.69 -7.05
CA PHE A 218 -12.06 -50.11 -6.90
C PHE A 218 -11.75 -49.34 -8.18
N PHE A 219 -11.81 -48.02 -8.12
CA PHE A 219 -11.60 -47.13 -9.26
C PHE A 219 -10.22 -46.49 -9.17
N ASN A 220 -9.53 -46.44 -10.31
CA ASN A 220 -8.26 -45.75 -10.47
C ASN A 220 -8.33 -44.95 -11.76
N SER A 221 -7.99 -43.68 -11.68
CA SER A 221 -7.78 -42.83 -12.84
C SER A 221 -6.44 -42.13 -12.76
N ALA A 222 -5.86 -41.90 -13.93
CA ALA A 222 -4.75 -41.02 -14.12
C ALA A 222 -5.01 -40.24 -15.41
N GLY A 223 -5.03 -38.92 -15.30
CA GLY A 223 -5.30 -38.02 -16.40
C GLY A 223 -4.28 -36.90 -16.45
N ALA A 224 -3.96 -36.45 -17.65
CA ALA A 224 -3.21 -35.22 -17.90
C ALA A 224 -4.01 -34.36 -18.88
N SER A 225 -4.24 -33.10 -18.51
CA SER A 225 -4.96 -32.15 -19.34
C SER A 225 -4.26 -30.81 -19.37
N GLY A 226 -4.44 -30.03 -20.43
CA GLY A 226 -3.83 -28.72 -20.50
C GLY A 226 -4.23 -27.90 -21.72
N PHE A 227 -3.75 -26.68 -21.75
CA PHE A 227 -3.91 -25.76 -22.86
C PHE A 227 -2.66 -25.75 -23.73
N SER A 228 -2.85 -25.74 -25.05
CA SER A 228 -1.76 -25.51 -25.99
C SER A 228 -1.46 -24.01 -26.08
N PRO A 229 -0.19 -23.59 -26.03
CA PRO A 229 0.18 -22.19 -26.23
C PRO A 229 -0.11 -21.72 -27.66
N TYR A 230 -0.34 -22.64 -28.62
CA TYR A 230 -0.61 -22.33 -30.02
C TYR A 230 -2.10 -22.49 -30.35
N ALA A 231 -2.67 -21.46 -30.99
CA ALA A 231 -4.04 -21.43 -31.51
C ALA A 231 -5.18 -21.72 -30.50
N GLY A 232 -4.90 -21.72 -29.19
CA GLY A 232 -5.92 -21.91 -28.15
C GLY A 232 -6.48 -23.33 -28.08
N GLY A 233 -5.73 -24.33 -28.57
CA GLY A 233 -6.15 -25.73 -28.49
C GLY A 233 -6.11 -26.27 -27.06
N THR A 234 -6.89 -27.30 -26.77
CA THR A 234 -6.84 -28.04 -25.51
C THR A 234 -6.53 -29.50 -25.76
N TYR A 235 -5.83 -30.14 -24.83
CA TYR A 235 -5.53 -31.56 -24.89
C TYR A 235 -5.92 -32.24 -23.57
N SER A 236 -6.38 -33.47 -23.66
CA SER A 236 -6.53 -34.36 -22.50
C SER A 236 -6.14 -35.79 -22.86
N ALA A 237 -5.57 -36.49 -21.90
CA ALA A 237 -5.22 -37.89 -21.96
C ALA A 237 -5.66 -38.51 -20.64
N ASP A 238 -6.64 -39.40 -20.69
CA ASP A 238 -7.32 -39.92 -19.50
C ASP A 238 -7.32 -41.44 -19.55
N PHE A 239 -6.69 -42.06 -18.55
CA PHE A 239 -6.74 -43.49 -18.32
C PHE A 239 -7.64 -43.79 -17.13
N ASN A 240 -8.69 -44.58 -17.37
CA ASN A 240 -9.52 -45.11 -16.30
C ASN A 240 -9.41 -46.63 -16.26
N SER A 241 -9.41 -47.17 -15.04
CA SER A 241 -9.46 -48.59 -14.78
C SER A 241 -10.26 -48.81 -13.52
N SER A 242 -11.27 -49.66 -13.61
CA SER A 242 -12.01 -50.03 -12.41
C SER A 242 -12.18 -51.53 -12.31
N ARG A 243 -12.01 -52.05 -11.09
CA ARG A 243 -12.38 -53.42 -10.76
C ARG A 243 -13.73 -53.38 -10.07
N LEU A 244 -14.73 -53.95 -10.71
CA LEU A 244 -16.08 -53.98 -10.20
C LEU A 244 -16.49 -55.41 -9.85
N THR A 245 -16.79 -55.62 -8.57
CA THR A 245 -17.33 -56.87 -8.04
C THR A 245 -18.75 -56.65 -7.56
N THR A 246 -19.64 -57.61 -7.80
CA THR A 246 -21.03 -57.53 -7.36
C THR A 246 -21.44 -58.80 -6.62
N SER A 247 -22.36 -58.71 -5.66
CA SER A 247 -23.00 -59.87 -5.04
C SER A 247 -24.23 -60.37 -5.82
N ASN A 248 -24.48 -59.82 -7.02
CA ASN A 248 -25.62 -60.17 -7.85
C ASN A 248 -25.48 -61.58 -8.43
N SER A 249 -26.43 -62.48 -8.11
CA SER A 249 -26.42 -63.88 -8.57
C SER A 249 -26.69 -64.06 -10.07
N ASN A 250 -27.25 -63.04 -10.73
CA ASN A 250 -27.56 -63.04 -12.16
C ASN A 250 -26.42 -62.44 -13.00
N ALA A 251 -25.32 -61.99 -12.38
CA ALA A 251 -24.15 -61.47 -13.09
C ALA A 251 -23.33 -62.63 -13.66
N THR A 252 -23.28 -62.74 -14.99
CA THR A 252 -22.53 -63.79 -15.70
C THR A 252 -21.02 -63.56 -15.72
N LEU A 253 -20.57 -62.31 -15.61
CA LEU A 253 -19.16 -61.92 -15.57
C LEU A 253 -18.86 -61.08 -14.32
N ASN A 254 -18.12 -61.67 -13.38
CA ASN A 254 -17.78 -61.05 -12.10
C ASN A 254 -16.48 -61.68 -11.55
N PRO A 255 -15.41 -60.91 -11.26
CA PRO A 255 -15.25 -59.45 -11.42
C PRO A 255 -15.18 -58.98 -12.88
N GLN A 256 -15.55 -57.72 -13.11
CA GLN A 256 -15.34 -57.02 -14.39
C GLN A 256 -14.27 -55.93 -14.26
N PHE A 257 -13.55 -55.68 -15.37
CA PHE A 257 -12.43 -54.74 -15.43
C PHE A 257 -12.55 -53.74 -16.59
N PRO A 258 -13.59 -52.89 -16.62
CA PRO A 258 -13.66 -51.85 -17.64
C PRO A 258 -12.47 -50.91 -17.49
N SER A 259 -11.66 -50.86 -18.54
CA SER A 259 -10.50 -49.98 -18.66
C SER A 259 -10.55 -49.26 -19.99
N ALA A 260 -10.37 -47.95 -19.99
CA ALA A 260 -10.35 -47.15 -21.20
C ALA A 260 -9.22 -46.11 -21.13
N LEU A 261 -8.53 -45.96 -22.26
CA LEU A 261 -7.57 -44.89 -22.49
C LEU A 261 -8.15 -43.96 -23.55
N THR A 262 -8.40 -42.71 -23.17
CA THR A 262 -9.00 -41.70 -24.05
C THR A 262 -8.00 -40.59 -24.30
N PHE A 263 -7.77 -40.26 -25.56
CA PHE A 263 -7.02 -39.08 -25.98
C PHE A 263 -7.96 -38.12 -26.69
N SER A 264 -7.96 -36.86 -26.27
CA SER A 264 -8.77 -35.81 -26.85
C SER A 264 -7.89 -34.60 -27.17
N TYR A 265 -8.07 -34.05 -28.38
CA TYR A 265 -7.43 -32.80 -28.78
C TYR A 265 -8.47 -31.93 -29.49
N ILE A 266 -8.76 -30.75 -28.93
CA ILE A 266 -9.74 -29.82 -29.47
C ILE A 266 -9.00 -28.59 -29.99
N GLN A 267 -9.07 -28.35 -31.29
CA GLN A 267 -8.45 -27.19 -31.93
C GLN A 267 -9.52 -26.24 -32.48
N PRO A 268 -9.72 -25.05 -31.88
CA PRO A 268 -10.56 -24.04 -32.49
C PRO A 268 -9.86 -23.47 -33.74
N LEU A 269 -10.53 -23.52 -34.89
CA LEU A 269 -9.92 -23.10 -36.18
C LEU A 269 -9.79 -21.57 -36.32
N PHE A 270 -10.82 -20.83 -35.90
CA PHE A 270 -10.87 -19.36 -36.06
C PHE A 270 -10.92 -18.58 -34.74
N ARG A 271 -11.51 -19.16 -33.69
CA ARG A 271 -11.64 -18.51 -32.37
C ARG A 271 -10.32 -18.58 -31.62
N GLY A 272 -9.82 -17.43 -31.14
CA GLY A 272 -8.58 -17.39 -30.34
C GLY A 272 -7.27 -17.57 -31.12
N ARG A 273 -7.32 -17.65 -32.46
CA ARG A 273 -6.13 -17.91 -33.29
C ARG A 273 -5.02 -16.86 -33.11
N ARG A 274 -5.39 -15.57 -33.10
CA ARG A 274 -4.43 -14.45 -32.89
C ARG A 274 -4.23 -14.15 -31.41
N PHE A 275 -5.33 -13.90 -30.70
CA PHE A 275 -5.32 -13.53 -29.29
C PHE A 275 -6.45 -14.25 -28.56
N ASP A 276 -6.11 -14.98 -27.51
CA ASP A 276 -7.05 -15.70 -26.65
C ASP A 276 -7.07 -15.03 -25.27
N ASN A 277 -7.97 -15.49 -24.40
CA ASN A 277 -8.07 -14.96 -23.05
C ASN A 277 -6.83 -15.29 -22.20
N ASN A 278 -6.23 -16.48 -22.38
CA ASN A 278 -5.09 -16.93 -21.57
C ASN A 278 -3.83 -16.11 -21.88
N ARG A 279 -3.53 -15.84 -23.16
CA ARG A 279 -2.45 -14.94 -23.58
C ARG A 279 -2.72 -13.51 -23.13
N ARG A 280 -3.97 -13.05 -23.17
CA ARG A 280 -4.34 -11.72 -22.64
C ARG A 280 -3.94 -11.59 -21.18
N GLN A 281 -4.24 -12.58 -20.34
CA GLN A 281 -3.87 -12.57 -18.93
C GLN A 281 -2.35 -12.54 -18.74
N ILE A 282 -1.60 -13.29 -19.54
CA ILE A 282 -0.13 -13.27 -19.51
C ILE A 282 0.42 -11.90 -19.93
N GLU A 283 -0.11 -11.29 -20.99
CA GLU A 283 0.31 -9.95 -21.42
C GLU A 283 -0.01 -8.89 -20.35
N ILE A 284 -1.17 -8.98 -19.69
CA ILE A 284 -1.49 -8.10 -18.56
C ILE A 284 -0.48 -8.29 -17.43
N ALA A 285 -0.17 -9.53 -17.06
CA ALA A 285 0.82 -9.81 -16.01
C ALA A 285 2.22 -9.28 -16.38
N LYS A 286 2.64 -9.37 -17.65
CA LYS A 286 3.89 -8.76 -18.14
C LYS A 286 3.88 -7.24 -18.00
N LYS A 287 2.76 -6.59 -18.35
CA LYS A 287 2.62 -5.13 -18.22
C LYS A 287 2.60 -4.70 -16.76
N ASN A 288 1.96 -5.46 -15.89
CA ASN A 288 1.98 -5.21 -14.45
C ASN A 288 3.41 -5.32 -13.89
N LEU A 289 4.19 -6.32 -14.29
CA LEU A 289 5.61 -6.41 -13.91
C LEU A 289 6.41 -5.17 -14.36
N SER A 290 6.19 -4.73 -15.60
CA SER A 290 6.87 -3.52 -16.12
C SER A 290 6.46 -2.26 -15.35
N LEU A 291 5.18 -2.16 -14.95
CA LEU A 291 4.67 -1.08 -14.11
C LEU A 291 5.32 -1.10 -12.72
N THR A 292 5.37 -2.27 -12.08
CA THR A 292 5.98 -2.42 -10.75
C THR A 292 7.48 -2.10 -10.78
N ASP A 293 8.21 -2.48 -11.84
CA ASP A 293 9.61 -2.07 -12.03
C ASP A 293 9.74 -0.54 -12.16
N ALA A 294 8.86 0.12 -12.91
CA ALA A 294 8.85 1.58 -13.01
C ALA A 294 8.54 2.25 -11.65
N GLN A 295 7.61 1.70 -10.88
CA GLN A 295 7.28 2.17 -9.53
C GLN A 295 8.44 1.98 -8.55
N PHE A 296 9.17 0.87 -8.63
CA PHE A 296 10.40 0.65 -7.85
C PHE A 296 11.45 1.72 -8.15
N ARG A 297 11.68 2.03 -9.43
CA ARG A 297 12.60 3.11 -9.82
C ARG A 297 12.14 4.48 -9.33
N GLN A 298 10.84 4.76 -9.43
CA GLN A 298 10.27 5.99 -8.90
C GLN A 298 10.51 6.09 -7.39
N ARG A 299 10.30 5.00 -6.64
CA ARG A 299 10.53 5.00 -5.19
C ARG A 299 11.99 5.26 -4.85
N ALA A 300 12.93 4.67 -5.60
CA ALA A 300 14.35 4.96 -5.46
C ALA A 300 14.66 6.44 -5.66
N ILE A 301 14.11 7.06 -6.71
CA ILE A 301 14.28 8.49 -6.97
C ILE A 301 13.70 9.34 -5.83
N GLU A 302 12.53 8.99 -5.31
CA GLU A 302 11.90 9.69 -4.18
C GLU A 302 12.75 9.63 -2.91
N VAL A 303 13.29 8.45 -2.58
CA VAL A 303 14.18 8.27 -1.42
C VAL A 303 15.45 9.09 -1.59
N ILE A 304 16.09 9.05 -2.77
CA ILE A 304 17.27 9.87 -3.07
C ILE A 304 16.96 11.36 -2.90
N ALA A 305 15.88 11.84 -3.52
CA ALA A 305 15.49 13.26 -3.43
C ALA A 305 15.16 13.69 -1.99
N GLN A 306 14.59 12.80 -1.18
CA GLN A 306 14.31 13.07 0.22
C GLN A 306 15.61 13.19 1.05
N VAL A 307 16.56 12.27 0.83
CA VAL A 307 17.87 12.30 1.50
C VAL A 307 18.66 13.55 1.11
N GLU A 308 18.70 13.90 -0.18
CA GLU A 308 19.35 15.12 -0.67
C GLU A 308 18.79 16.37 0.01
N ARG A 309 17.45 16.48 0.10
CA ARG A 309 16.81 17.62 0.76
C ARG A 309 17.17 17.69 2.24
N SER A 310 17.03 16.58 2.97
CA SER A 310 17.35 16.54 4.40
C SER A 310 18.82 16.81 4.68
N TYR A 311 19.73 16.38 3.81
CA TYR A 311 21.16 16.69 3.91
C TYR A 311 21.41 18.20 3.81
N TRP A 312 20.82 18.86 2.80
CA TRP A 312 20.97 20.31 2.63
C TRP A 312 20.25 21.10 3.74
N ASP A 313 19.15 20.60 4.28
CA ASP A 313 18.46 21.20 5.44
C ASP A 313 19.36 21.15 6.69
N LEU A 314 20.09 20.05 6.92
CA LEU A 314 21.07 19.94 8.00
C LEU A 314 22.26 20.90 7.78
N ALA A 315 22.81 20.94 6.57
CA ALA A 315 23.89 21.86 6.22
C ALA A 315 23.49 23.33 6.44
N TYR A 316 22.25 23.69 6.06
CA TYR A 316 21.67 24.99 6.32
C TYR A 316 21.51 25.28 7.82
N ALA A 317 20.93 24.35 8.58
CA ALA A 317 20.71 24.51 10.01
C ALA A 317 22.03 24.72 10.77
N LEU A 318 23.06 23.94 10.45
CA LEU A 318 24.41 24.09 11.01
C LEU A 318 24.98 25.48 10.74
N ARG A 319 24.84 25.97 9.50
CA ARG A 319 25.32 27.30 9.14
C ARG A 319 24.53 28.41 9.82
N ASN A 320 23.21 28.25 9.96
CA ASN A 320 22.37 29.21 10.68
C ASN A 320 22.74 29.28 12.17
N LEU A 321 22.96 28.12 12.82
CA LEU A 321 23.43 28.08 14.21
C LEU A 321 24.74 28.86 14.39
N GLN A 322 25.71 28.67 13.49
CA GLN A 322 26.96 29.43 13.52
C GLN A 322 26.71 30.95 13.43
N VAL A 323 25.81 31.40 12.56
CA VAL A 323 25.45 32.82 12.44
C VAL A 323 24.82 33.36 13.73
N GLN A 324 23.95 32.60 14.39
CA GLN A 324 23.35 33.03 15.66
C GLN A 324 24.38 33.11 16.79
N ILE A 325 25.34 32.19 16.85
CA ILE A 325 26.44 32.22 17.83
C ILE A 325 27.31 33.47 17.58
N ASP A 326 27.64 33.76 16.33
CA ASP A 326 28.41 34.95 15.97
C ASP A 326 27.65 36.25 16.30
N ALA A 327 26.31 36.26 16.15
CA ALA A 327 25.47 37.38 16.56
C ALA A 327 25.49 37.62 18.07
N VAL A 328 25.40 36.57 18.90
CA VAL A 328 25.55 36.68 20.37
C VAL A 328 26.93 37.22 20.73
N LYS A 329 28.00 36.72 20.08
CA LYS A 329 29.37 37.19 20.31
C LYS A 329 29.52 38.68 20.00
N GLN A 330 28.98 39.15 18.87
CA GLN A 330 28.99 40.56 18.49
C GLN A 330 28.17 41.42 19.46
N ALA A 331 26.98 40.95 19.87
CA ALA A 331 26.14 41.65 20.84
C ALA A 331 26.83 41.81 22.20
N ARG A 332 27.57 40.80 22.67
CA ARG A 332 28.38 40.88 23.89
C ARG A 332 29.54 41.87 23.76
N GLN A 333 30.22 41.91 22.61
CA GLN A 333 31.26 42.92 22.35
C GLN A 333 30.68 44.35 22.36
N GLN A 334 29.47 44.53 21.83
CA GLN A 334 28.77 45.81 21.87
C GLN A 334 28.41 46.21 23.30
N LEU A 335 27.92 45.28 24.12
CA LEU A 335 27.63 45.53 25.54
C LEU A 335 28.90 45.98 26.28
N GLU A 336 30.02 45.30 26.08
CA GLU A 336 31.30 45.67 26.71
C GLU A 336 31.75 47.08 26.30
N SER A 337 31.54 47.44 25.04
CA SER A 337 31.79 48.81 24.55
C SER A 337 30.86 49.84 25.19
N ASN A 338 29.57 49.54 25.28
CA ASN A 338 28.58 50.41 25.93
C ASN A 338 28.90 50.62 27.41
N GLN A 339 29.29 49.56 28.14
CA GLN A 339 29.72 49.65 29.53
C GLN A 339 30.91 50.60 29.72
N ARG A 340 31.89 50.57 28.81
CA ARG A 340 33.03 51.52 28.82
C ARG A 340 32.63 52.97 28.51
N LEU A 341 31.56 53.19 27.74
CA LEU A 341 31.07 54.53 27.43
C LEU A 341 30.22 55.10 28.57
N VAL A 342 29.41 54.26 29.24
CA VAL A 342 28.65 54.63 30.44
C VAL A 342 29.59 54.99 31.59
N SER A 343 30.66 54.23 31.81
CA SER A 343 31.65 54.54 32.87
C SER A 343 32.39 55.86 32.63
N LYS A 344 32.42 56.34 31.38
CA LYS A 344 32.95 57.65 30.99
C LYS A 344 31.89 58.76 30.94
N GLY A 345 30.64 58.45 31.28
CA GLY A 345 29.52 59.41 31.27
C GLY A 345 29.03 59.81 29.87
N VAL A 346 29.42 59.09 28.82
CA VAL A 346 29.08 59.41 27.42
C VAL A 346 27.74 58.79 27.00
N LEU A 347 27.32 57.71 27.65
CA LEU A 347 26.11 56.94 27.34
C LEU A 347 25.24 56.79 28.60
N ALA A 348 23.93 56.63 28.45
CA ALA A 348 23.02 56.50 29.59
C ALA A 348 23.04 55.07 30.16
N PRO A 349 22.89 54.88 31.49
CA PRO A 349 22.86 53.54 32.09
C PRO A 349 21.75 52.62 31.56
N ILE A 350 20.64 53.21 31.08
CA ILE A 350 19.53 52.46 30.48
C ILE A 350 19.94 51.69 29.21
N ASP A 351 20.96 52.16 28.50
CA ASP A 351 21.46 51.53 27.27
C ASP A 351 22.15 50.18 27.53
N ILE A 352 22.64 49.94 28.76
CA ILE A 352 23.17 48.64 29.19
C ILE A 352 22.03 47.63 29.33
N ILE A 353 20.90 48.05 29.90
CA ILE A 353 19.74 47.19 30.09
C ILE A 353 19.15 46.80 28.73
N ALA A 354 19.00 47.77 27.83
CA ALA A 354 18.55 47.51 26.46
C ALA A 354 19.47 46.54 25.71
N ALA A 355 20.79 46.69 25.83
CA ALA A 355 21.77 45.78 25.25
C ALA A 355 21.70 44.36 25.86
N ASN A 356 21.47 44.23 27.16
CA ASN A 356 21.28 42.94 27.82
C ASN A 356 20.00 42.22 27.35
N THR A 357 18.90 42.96 27.15
CA THR A 357 17.68 42.40 26.56
C THR A 357 17.94 41.87 25.16
N GLN A 358 18.69 42.62 24.34
CA GLN A 358 19.06 42.19 22.99
C GLN A 358 19.93 40.93 22.98
N ILE A 359 20.90 40.81 23.91
CA ILE A 359 21.70 39.59 24.07
C ILE A 359 20.80 38.41 24.44
N THR A 360 19.86 38.60 25.37
CA THR A 360 18.93 37.54 25.79
C THR A 360 18.07 37.07 24.61
N THR A 361 17.63 37.97 23.73
CA THR A 361 16.92 37.62 22.50
C THR A 361 17.79 36.80 21.55
N PHE A 362 19.07 37.17 21.35
CA PHE A 362 19.98 36.38 20.52
C PHE A 362 20.33 35.02 21.14
N GLU A 363 20.48 34.94 22.46
CA GLU A 363 20.67 33.67 23.17
C GLU A 363 19.47 32.75 22.96
N GLN A 364 18.25 33.28 23.02
CA GLN A 364 17.04 32.52 22.69
C GLN A 364 17.06 32.01 21.24
N SER A 365 17.50 32.83 20.28
CA SER A 365 17.65 32.42 18.88
C SER A 365 18.69 31.33 18.68
N VAL A 366 19.78 31.32 19.46
CA VAL A 366 20.77 30.23 19.45
C VAL A 366 20.15 28.92 19.91
N TYR A 367 19.37 28.91 20.99
CA TYR A 367 18.71 27.69 21.47
C TYR A 367 17.70 27.15 20.45
N THR A 368 16.94 28.03 19.79
CA THR A 368 16.04 27.62 18.70
C THR A 368 16.81 27.03 17.52
N ALA A 369 17.91 27.67 17.10
CA ALA A 369 18.74 27.14 16.03
C ALA A 369 19.40 25.80 16.40
N GLN A 370 19.78 25.60 17.66
CA GLN A 370 20.36 24.33 18.15
C GLN A 370 19.34 23.19 18.10
N GLU A 371 18.09 23.46 18.47
CA GLU A 371 16.97 22.53 18.33
C GLU A 371 16.72 22.18 16.85
N ASP A 372 16.75 23.18 15.96
CA ASP A 372 16.58 22.95 14.52
C ASP A 372 17.66 22.05 13.93
N VAL A 373 18.93 22.24 14.32
CA VAL A 373 20.02 21.32 13.92
C VAL A 373 19.77 19.91 14.43
N THR A 374 19.39 19.76 15.70
CA THR A 374 19.14 18.44 16.29
C THR A 374 18.01 17.71 15.57
N ARG A 375 16.96 18.44 15.17
CA ARG A 375 15.85 17.90 14.38
C ARG A 375 16.27 17.51 12.97
N ALA A 376 17.02 18.37 12.28
CA ALA A 376 17.52 18.08 10.94
C ALA A 376 18.47 16.86 10.95
N GLU A 377 19.34 16.77 11.95
CA GLU A 377 20.25 15.64 12.14
C GLU A 377 19.48 14.34 12.37
N ASN A 378 18.49 14.34 13.27
CA ASN A 378 17.63 13.19 13.50
C ASN A 378 16.87 12.77 12.23
N THR A 379 16.41 13.72 11.42
CA THR A 379 15.72 13.44 10.15
C THR A 379 16.64 12.70 9.18
N VAL A 380 17.87 13.18 9.01
CA VAL A 380 18.88 12.52 8.16
C VAL A 380 19.23 11.14 8.70
N LYS A 381 19.47 11.02 10.02
CA LYS A 381 19.76 9.73 10.68
C LYS A 381 18.65 8.70 10.45
N THR A 382 17.38 9.09 10.55
CA THR A 382 16.25 8.17 10.30
C THR A 382 16.14 7.67 8.86
N LEU A 383 16.69 8.42 7.88
CA LEU A 383 16.62 8.04 6.46
C LEU A 383 17.80 7.15 6.05
N MET A 384 18.95 7.31 6.71
CA MET A 384 20.19 6.64 6.32
C MET A 384 20.49 5.38 7.14
N LEU A 385 20.10 5.37 8.41
CA LEU A 385 20.44 4.31 9.34
C LEU A 385 19.29 3.29 9.41
N PRO A 386 19.62 1.99 9.52
CA PRO A 386 18.61 0.93 9.58
C PRO A 386 17.85 0.95 10.91
N ASP A 387 18.53 1.26 12.01
CA ASP A 387 17.97 1.26 13.36
C ASP A 387 18.62 2.31 14.26
N ARG A 388 17.92 2.71 15.33
CA ARG A 388 18.41 3.65 16.35
C ARG A 388 19.52 3.09 17.25
N THR A 389 19.83 1.81 17.11
CA THR A 389 20.89 1.10 17.85
C THR A 389 22.23 1.13 17.12
N ALA A 390 22.27 1.67 15.90
CA ALA A 390 23.48 1.78 15.11
C ALA A 390 24.51 2.69 15.80
N ALA A 391 25.80 2.35 15.69
CA ALA A 391 26.88 3.08 16.36
C ALA A 391 26.99 4.53 15.85
N GLU A 392 26.53 4.78 14.63
CA GLU A 392 26.49 6.10 13.99
C GLU A 392 25.37 7.00 14.54
N TRP A 393 24.52 6.48 15.44
CA TRP A 393 23.43 7.24 16.05
C TRP A 393 23.88 8.17 17.19
N SER A 394 24.92 7.78 17.95
CA SER A 394 25.42 8.45 19.17
C SER A 394 26.44 9.55 18.90
#